data_AF-A0AAJ3MSQ2-F1
#
_entry.id   AF-A0AAJ3MSQ2-F1
#
_cell.length_a   1.000
_cell.length_b   1.000
_cell.length_c   1.000
_cell.angle_alpha   90.00
_cell.angle_beta   90.00
_cell.angle_gamma   90.00
#
_symmetry.space_group_name_H-M   'P 1'
#
loop_
_entity.id
_entity.type
_entity.pdbx_description
1 polymer ?
#
loop_
_entity_poly.entity_id
_entity_poly.type
_entity_poly.pdbx_seq_one_letter_code
_entity_poly.pdbx_strand_id
1 'polypeptide(L)' 'MPLTKPNQQLRRDLKQAAALLKWSGVDLMKMAIRLSEAGFEADARELLTIIGSFPDAEDKLAGYADEVKAGRIVRAK' A
#
# COMPACT_ATOMS: atom_id res chain seq x y z
N MET A 1 -2.99 9.32 -25.64
CA MET A 1 -1.59 9.06 -26.06
C MET A 1 -1.07 7.87 -25.27
N PRO A 2 -0.27 6.97 -25.88
CA PRO A 2 0.36 5.87 -25.15
C PRO A 2 1.37 6.41 -24.13
N LEU A 3 1.45 5.77 -22.96
CA LEU A 3 2.45 6.11 -21.94
C LEU A 3 3.87 5.80 -22.44
N THR A 4 4.83 6.65 -22.09
CA THR A 4 6.26 6.36 -22.28
C THR A 4 6.65 5.12 -21.46
N LYS A 5 7.71 4.39 -21.85
CA LYS A 5 8.19 3.23 -21.09
C LYS A 5 8.44 3.55 -19.60
N PRO A 6 9.09 4.68 -19.23
CA PRO A 6 9.25 5.06 -17.83
C PRO A 6 7.93 5.28 -17.08
N ASN A 7 6.91 5.85 -17.73
CA ASN A 7 5.59 6.05 -17.13
C ASN A 7 4.81 4.74 -16.97
N GLN A 8 4.94 3.82 -17.93
CA GLN A 8 4.38 2.46 -17.79
C GLN A 8 4.98 1.73 -16.59
N GLN A 9 6.30 1.86 -16.43
CA GLN A 9 7.05 1.28 -15.31
C GLN A 9 6.63 1.92 -13.98
N LEU A 10 6.58 3.25 -13.90
CA LEU A 10 6.13 3.96 -12.69
C LEU A 10 4.72 3.54 -12.28
N ARG A 11 3.78 3.49 -13.23
CA ARG A 11 2.41 3.04 -12.97
C ARG A 11 2.39 1.62 -12.41
N ARG A 12 3.19 0.72 -12.96
CA ARG A 12 3.29 -0.67 -12.47
C ARG A 12 3.81 -0.70 -11.04
N ASP A 13 4.88 0.04 -10.77
CA ASP A 13 5.55 0.04 -9.46
C ASP A 13 4.62 0.60 -8.37
N LEU A 14 3.86 1.67 -8.67
CA LEU A 14 2.84 2.22 -7.77
C LEU A 14 1.75 1.19 -7.44
N LYS A 15 1.25 0.45 -8.44
CA LYS A 15 0.27 -0.61 -8.22
C LYS A 15 0.84 -1.79 -7.43
N GLN A 16 2.10 -2.15 -7.68
CA GLN A 16 2.78 -3.20 -6.95
C GLN A 16 3.01 -2.81 -5.49
N ALA A 17 3.39 -1.56 -5.22
CA ALA A 17 3.54 -1.04 -3.86
C ALA A 17 2.21 -1.01 -3.10
N ALA A 18 1.12 -0.57 -3.75
CA ALA A 18 -0.23 -0.63 -3.16
C ALA A 18 -0.63 -2.08 -2.83
N ALA A 19 -0.42 -3.02 -3.75
CA ALA A 19 -0.71 -4.43 -3.50
C ALA A 19 0.16 -5.01 -2.37
N LEU A 20 1.44 -4.63 -2.29
CA LEU A 20 2.33 -5.06 -1.22
C LEU A 20 1.82 -4.58 0.15
N LEU A 21 1.46 -3.30 0.28
CA LEU A 21 0.88 -2.75 1.51
C LEU A 21 -0.38 -3.52 1.93
N LYS A 22 -1.25 -3.85 0.99
CA LYS A 22 -2.46 -4.66 1.26
C LYS A 22 -2.14 -6.00 1.89
N TRP A 23 -1.21 -6.74 1.29
CA TRP A 23 -0.81 -8.04 1.82
C TRP A 23 -0.07 -7.93 3.15
N SER A 24 0.78 -6.91 3.31
CA SER A 24 1.44 -6.61 4.59
C SER A 24 0.41 -6.31 5.69
N GLY A 25 -0.65 -5.54 5.40
CA GLY A 25 -1.72 -5.28 6.36
C GLY A 25 -2.45 -6.54 6.80
N VAL A 26 -2.75 -7.45 5.85
CA VAL A 26 -3.35 -8.76 6.14
C VAL A 26 -2.46 -9.62 7.03
N ASP A 27 -1.15 -9.66 6.77
CA ASP A 27 -0.23 -10.48 7.55
C ASP A 27 0.03 -9.88 8.95
N LEU A 28 0.13 -8.56 9.06
CA LEU A 28 0.21 -7.87 10.35
C LEU A 28 -1.06 -8.06 11.18
N MET A 29 -2.24 -8.08 10.55
CA MET A 29 -3.51 -8.36 11.24
C MET A 29 -3.52 -9.76 11.85
N LYS A 30 -3.05 -10.78 11.12
CA LYS A 30 -2.91 -12.14 11.66
C LYS A 30 -1.94 -12.18 12.85
N MET A 31 -0.87 -11.36 12.80
CA MET A 31 0.08 -11.27 13.90
C MET A 31 -0.52 -10.59 15.14
N ALA A 32 -1.31 -9.52 14.95
CA ALA A 32 -2.03 -8.86 16.04
C ALA A 32 -3.03 -9.80 16.73
N ILE A 33 -3.75 -10.63 15.96
CA ILE A 33 -4.64 -11.67 16.50
C ILE A 33 -3.85 -12.66 17.37
N ARG A 34 -2.72 -13.17 16.87
CA ARG A 34 -1.86 -14.10 17.64
C ARG A 34 -1.31 -13.48 18.92
N LEU A 35 -0.98 -12.19 18.91
CA LEU A 35 -0.52 -11.47 20.09
C LEU A 35 -1.62 -11.35 21.14
N SER A 36 -2.85 -11.02 20.73
CA SER A 36 -4.02 -10.98 21.63
C SER A 36 -4.30 -12.36 22.22
N GLU A 37 -4.30 -13.43 21.41
CA GLU A 37 -4.46 -14.82 21.87
C GLU A 37 -3.39 -15.25 22.89
N ALA A 38 -2.18 -14.69 22.78
CA ALA A 38 -1.07 -14.93 23.71
C ALA A 38 -1.07 -14.00 24.94
N GLY A 39 -2.07 -13.11 25.08
CA GLY A 39 -2.21 -12.18 26.21
C GLY A 39 -1.46 -10.86 26.06
N PHE A 40 -0.85 -10.59 24.90
CA PHE A 40 -0.14 -9.34 24.59
C PHE A 40 -1.08 -8.29 23.97
N GLU A 41 -2.13 -7.92 24.71
CA GLU A 41 -3.19 -7.01 24.23
C GLU A 41 -2.68 -5.60 23.86
N ALA A 42 -1.69 -5.10 24.59
CA ALA A 42 -1.09 -3.78 24.30
C ALA A 42 -0.40 -3.78 22.93
N ASP A 43 0.44 -4.78 22.67
CA ASP A 43 1.19 -4.92 21.41
C ASP A 43 0.25 -5.20 20.23
N ALA A 44 -0.79 -6.02 20.45
CA ALA A 44 -1.85 -6.25 19.46
C ALA A 44 -2.54 -4.93 19.06
N ARG A 45 -2.87 -4.08 20.05
CA ARG A 45 -3.52 -2.78 19.80
C ARG A 45 -2.60 -1.78 19.10
N GLU A 46 -1.31 -1.79 19.40
CA GLU A 46 -0.32 -0.98 18.69
C GLU A 46 -0.23 -1.40 17.22
N LEU A 47 -0.14 -2.71 16.93
CA LEU A 47 -0.16 -3.22 15.56
C LEU A 47 -1.44 -2.82 14.81
N LEU A 48 -2.61 -2.94 15.43
CA LEU A 48 -3.88 -2.52 14.82
C LEU A 48 -3.89 -1.02 14.48
N THR A 49 -3.27 -0.20 15.31
CA THR A 49 -3.12 1.25 15.06
C THR A 49 -2.25 1.51 13.83
N ILE A 50 -1.14 0.78 13.69
CA ILE A 50 -0.25 0.88 12.53
C ILE A 50 -0.99 0.46 11.25
N ILE A 51 -1.66 -0.70 11.27
CA ILE A 51 -2.40 -1.24 10.13
C ILE A 51 -3.52 -0.29 9.68
N GLY A 52 -4.13 0.46 10.60
CA GLY A 52 -5.17 1.44 10.30
C GLY A 52 -4.75 2.53 9.30
N SER A 53 -3.45 2.78 9.13
CA SER A 53 -2.91 3.77 8.17
C SER A 53 -2.72 3.21 6.74
N PHE A 54 -2.82 1.89 6.55
CA PHE A 54 -2.49 1.25 5.28
C PHE A 54 -3.53 1.52 4.17
N PRO A 55 -4.85 1.49 4.42
CA PRO A 55 -5.84 1.77 3.37
C PRO A 55 -5.63 3.14 2.72
N ASP A 56 -5.37 4.18 3.51
CA ASP A 56 -5.11 5.53 3.00
C ASP A 56 -3.85 5.58 2.11
N ALA A 57 -2.81 4.83 2.46
CA ALA A 57 -1.58 4.74 1.68
C ALA A 57 -1.79 3.95 0.38
N GLU A 58 -2.54 2.86 0.42
CA GLU A 58 -2.94 2.07 -0.75
C GLU A 58 -3.73 2.93 -1.74
N ASP A 59 -4.73 3.67 -1.27
CA ASP A 59 -5.58 4.53 -2.08
C ASP A 59 -4.77 5.66 -2.73
N LYS A 60 -3.84 6.28 -2.00
CA LYS A 60 -2.94 7.30 -2.56
C LYS A 60 -2.08 6.72 -3.68
N LEU A 61 -1.46 5.55 -3.48
CA LEU A 61 -0.63 4.90 -4.51
C LEU A 61 -1.44 4.49 -5.73
N ALA A 62 -2.66 3.97 -5.53
CA ALA A 62 -3.58 3.65 -6.61
C ALA A 62 -3.98 4.91 -7.39
N GLY A 63 -4.30 5.99 -6.69
CA GLY A 63 -4.61 7.30 -7.27
C GLY A 63 -3.46 7.85 -8.12
N TYR A 64 -2.23 7.81 -7.62
CA TYR A 64 -1.05 8.22 -8.39
C TYR A 64 -0.85 7.34 -9.63
N ALA A 65 -1.11 6.03 -9.56
CA ALA A 65 -1.03 5.16 -10.73
C ALA A 65 -2.05 5.56 -11.81
N ASP A 66 -3.23 6.04 -11.42
CA ASP A 66 -4.25 6.53 -12.34
C ASP A 66 -3.92 7.93 -12.88
N GLU A 67 -3.27 8.78 -12.09
CA GLU A 67 -2.71 10.05 -12.57
C GLU A 67 -1.58 9.86 -13.58
N VAL A 68 -0.70 8.87 -13.37
CA VAL A 68 0.30 8.47 -14.37
C VAL A 68 -0.40 7.99 -15.65
N LYS A 69 -1.46 7.16 -15.53
CA LYS A 69 -2.27 6.72 -16.67
C LYS A 69 -2.90 7.89 -17.43
N ALA A 70 -3.35 8.91 -16.71
CA ALA A 70 -3.91 10.14 -17.27
C ALA A 70 -2.87 11.12 -17.81
N GLY A 71 -1.57 10.87 -17.60
CA GLY A 71 -0.48 11.75 -18.02
C GLY A 71 -0.29 12.99 -17.14
N ARG A 72 -0.92 13.04 -15.95
CA ARG A 72 -0.76 14.14 -14.98
C ARG A 72 0.54 14.02 -14.17
N ILE A 73 0.97 12.79 -13.90
CA ILE A 73 2.29 12.49 -13.33
C ILE A 73 3.18 11.93 -14.43
N VAL A 74 4.36 12.52 -14.61
CA VAL A 74 5.34 12.10 -15.62
C VAL A 74 6.68 11.85 -14.94
N ARG A 75 7.22 10.65 -15.17
CA ARG A 75 8.57 10.28 -14.79
C ARG A 75 9.55 10.88 -15.80
N ALA A 76 10.44 11.74 -15.33
CA ALA A 76 11.41 12.42 -16.17
C ALA A 76 12.47 11.48 -16.79
N LYS A 77 12.75 10.33 -16.14
CA LYS A 77 13.71 9.31 -16.58
C LYS A 77 13.23 7.91 -16.28
#